data_AF-A0A3D4F7G2-F1
#
_entry.id   AF-A0A3D4F7G2-F1
#
_cell.length_a   1.000
_cell.length_b   1.000
_cell.length_c   1.000
_cell.angle_alpha   90.00
_cell.angle_beta   90.00
_cell.angle_gamma   90.00
#
_symmetry.space_group_name_H-M   'P 1'
#
loop_
_entity.id
_entity.type
_entity.pdbx_description
1 polymer ?
#
loop_
_entity_poly.entity_id
_entity_poly.type
_entity_poly.pdbx_seq_one_letter_code
_entity_poly.pdbx_strand_id
1 'polypeptide(L)'
;MKSAQQGDLPKNEIRKRVLTRLVASPLVVGPVMLGFTAIVAGWAMDLKQMALCLFGGLAGMMVGAGAFFTKWMVSGQQVAQDVLTEWEKEQSQSHIRDLDQLEADLTEADEDPRPEEALKDLRALVATFGTLEKQPQNAAWPMIMEVRMQVEALFEHCVRLIRQSLALWETASRLNTASAKDPIMAQREGLIEEVQTCVSQLSQTMVSLQNIHQVESNTERLKQMRNNLDESLEVARKVESRMRQWPATAHHDSKTE
;
A
#
# COMPACT_ATOMS: atom_id res chain seq x y z
N MET A 1 -16.42 -23.18 20.75
CA MET A 1 -15.26 -23.80 20.05
C MET A 1 -15.48 -23.51 18.57
N LYS A 2 -14.65 -22.77 17.83
CA LYS A 2 -13.24 -22.40 17.97
C LYS A 2 -13.07 -21.06 17.23
N SER A 3 -12.53 -20.08 17.93
CA SER A 3 -12.22 -18.73 17.44
C SER A 3 -11.23 -18.81 16.29
N ALA A 4 -11.53 -18.17 15.16
CA ALA A 4 -10.58 -18.02 14.05
C ALA A 4 -9.54 -16.98 14.46
N GLN A 5 -8.46 -17.51 15.00
CA GLN A 5 -7.27 -16.84 15.46
C GLN A 5 -6.49 -16.29 14.26
N GLN A 6 -6.40 -14.96 14.19
CA GLN A 6 -5.39 -14.24 13.43
C GLN A 6 -4.02 -14.55 14.06
N GLY A 7 -3.08 -15.09 13.27
CA GLY A 7 -1.70 -15.35 13.69
C GLY A 7 -1.13 -16.65 13.11
N ASP A 8 -0.07 -16.53 12.30
CA ASP A 8 0.74 -17.58 11.67
C ASP A 8 0.13 -18.33 10.46
N LEU A 9 0.29 -17.74 9.27
CA LEU A 9 0.39 -18.54 8.04
C LEU A 9 1.66 -19.42 8.13
N PRO A 10 1.56 -20.74 7.87
CA PRO A 10 2.68 -21.65 8.04
C PRO A 10 3.79 -21.25 7.05
N LYS A 11 4.90 -20.71 7.59
CA LYS A 11 6.14 -20.34 6.87
C LYS A 11 6.58 -21.38 5.84
N ASN A 12 6.17 -22.64 6.01
CA ASN A 12 6.38 -23.74 5.09
C ASN A 12 5.70 -23.60 3.72
N GLU A 13 4.49 -23.06 3.62
CA GLU A 13 3.82 -22.91 2.30
C GLU A 13 4.47 -21.82 1.45
N ILE A 14 4.83 -20.70 2.09
CA ILE A 14 5.56 -19.61 1.44
C ILE A 14 6.95 -20.10 1.01
N ARG A 15 7.68 -20.82 1.89
CA ARG A 15 8.98 -21.44 1.55
C ARG A 15 8.86 -22.43 0.39
N LYS A 16 7.79 -23.23 0.33
CA LYS A 16 7.57 -24.24 -0.70
C LYS A 16 7.29 -23.63 -2.07
N ARG A 17 6.51 -22.53 -2.14
CA ARG A 17 6.29 -21.77 -3.38
C ARG A 17 7.54 -21.01 -3.85
N VAL A 18 8.30 -20.45 -2.92
CA VAL A 18 9.57 -19.78 -3.25
C VAL A 18 10.61 -20.78 -3.76
N LEU A 19 10.76 -21.95 -3.12
CA LEU A 19 11.66 -23.00 -3.56
C LEU A 19 11.27 -23.58 -4.93
N THR A 20 9.98 -23.78 -5.20
CA THR A 20 9.52 -24.31 -6.51
C THR A 20 9.74 -23.31 -7.64
N ARG A 21 9.55 -22.00 -7.43
CA ARG A 21 9.90 -20.97 -8.43
C ARG A 21 11.42 -20.84 -8.61
N LEU A 22 12.22 -21.02 -7.55
CA LEU A 22 13.69 -20.92 -7.64
C LEU A 22 14.30 -22.08 -8.45
N VAL A 23 13.74 -23.29 -8.34
CA VAL A 23 14.19 -24.49 -9.06
C VAL A 23 13.79 -24.45 -10.55
N ALA A 24 12.77 -23.68 -10.91
CA ALA A 24 12.25 -23.58 -12.29
C ALA A 24 12.98 -22.54 -13.18
N SER A 25 14.04 -21.89 -12.70
CA SER A 25 14.81 -20.92 -13.50
C SER A 25 15.57 -21.63 -14.65
N PRO A 26 15.37 -21.23 -15.93
CA PRO A 26 15.98 -21.88 -17.10
C PRO A 26 17.51 -21.97 -17.03
N LEU A 27 18.13 -21.02 -16.32
CA LEU A 27 19.58 -20.94 -16.11
C LEU A 27 20.14 -22.04 -15.19
N VAL A 28 19.30 -22.66 -14.35
CA VAL A 28 19.68 -23.75 -13.43
C VAL A 28 19.37 -25.11 -14.06
N VAL A 29 18.24 -25.21 -14.78
CA VAL A 29 17.79 -26.44 -15.43
C VAL A 29 18.72 -26.83 -16.59
N GLY A 30 19.23 -25.87 -17.37
CA GLY A 30 20.09 -26.13 -18.53
C GLY A 30 21.35 -26.93 -18.19
N PRO A 31 22.23 -26.45 -17.29
CA PRO A 31 23.45 -27.16 -16.92
C PRO A 31 23.19 -28.46 -16.14
N VAL A 32 22.15 -28.49 -15.28
CA VAL A 32 21.81 -29.68 -14.49
C VAL A 32 21.29 -30.81 -15.39
N MET A 33 20.42 -30.50 -16.36
CA MET A 33 19.95 -31.50 -17.33
C MET A 33 21.06 -31.97 -18.27
N LEU A 34 21.96 -31.07 -18.72
CA LEU A 34 23.14 -31.45 -19.50
C LEU A 34 24.08 -32.38 -18.72
N GLY A 35 24.32 -32.09 -17.44
CA GLY A 35 25.15 -32.92 -16.55
C GLY A 35 24.52 -34.30 -16.29
N PHE A 36 23.21 -34.35 -16.03
CA PHE A 36 22.48 -35.60 -15.81
C PHE A 36 22.45 -36.46 -17.09
N THR A 37 22.26 -35.83 -18.25
CA THR A 37 22.29 -36.51 -19.56
C THR A 37 23.68 -37.08 -19.86
N ALA A 38 24.75 -36.37 -19.51
CA ALA A 38 26.13 -36.85 -19.69
C ALA A 38 26.48 -38.04 -18.77
N ILE A 39 25.96 -38.05 -17.53
CA ILE A 39 26.15 -39.15 -16.58
C ILE A 39 25.41 -40.41 -17.03
N VAL A 40 24.18 -40.27 -17.55
CA VAL A 40 23.40 -41.39 -18.10
C VAL A 40 24.01 -41.92 -19.40
N ALA A 41 24.50 -41.05 -20.28
CA ALA A 41 25.17 -41.45 -21.53
C ALA A 41 26.51 -42.16 -21.29
N GLY A 42 27.21 -41.84 -20.20
CA GLY A 42 28.49 -42.45 -19.84
C GLY A 42 28.42 -43.94 -19.51
N TRP A 43 27.24 -44.48 -19.19
CA TRP A 43 27.03 -45.91 -18.96
C TRP A 43 27.07 -46.75 -20.24
N ALA A 44 26.98 -46.13 -21.42
CA ALA A 44 26.98 -46.81 -22.71
C ALA A 44 28.34 -46.75 -23.44
N MET A 45 29.39 -46.21 -22.80
CA MET A 45 30.69 -45.93 -23.43
C MET A 45 31.86 -46.63 -22.73
N ASP A 46 32.99 -46.74 -23.42
CA ASP A 46 34.19 -47.45 -22.96
C ASP A 46 34.80 -46.82 -21.69
N LEU A 47 35.53 -47.62 -20.89
CA LEU A 47 36.01 -47.23 -19.54
C LEU A 47 36.79 -45.89 -19.49
N LYS A 48 37.52 -45.55 -20.55
CA LYS A 48 38.31 -44.30 -20.65
C LYS A 48 37.43 -43.07 -20.95
N GLN A 49 36.31 -43.25 -21.64
CA GLN A 49 35.35 -42.19 -21.99
C GLN A 49 34.35 -41.97 -20.85
N MET A 50 33.97 -43.04 -20.15
CA MET A 50 33.20 -42.99 -18.91
C MET A 50 33.85 -42.08 -17.86
N ALA A 51 35.17 -42.15 -17.68
CA ALA A 51 35.89 -41.28 -16.75
C ALA A 51 35.82 -39.78 -17.13
N LEU A 52 35.92 -39.47 -18.42
CA LEU A 52 35.78 -38.09 -18.94
C LEU A 52 34.35 -37.56 -18.82
N CYS A 53 33.34 -38.40 -19.09
CA CYS A 53 31.93 -38.06 -18.92
C CYS A 53 31.55 -37.84 -17.45
N LEU A 54 32.07 -38.66 -16.54
CA LEU A 54 31.86 -38.48 -15.09
C LEU A 54 32.52 -37.19 -14.58
N PHE A 55 33.75 -36.89 -15.00
CA PHE A 55 34.44 -35.66 -14.60
C PHE A 55 33.76 -34.41 -15.18
N GLY A 56 33.35 -34.46 -16.45
CA GLY A 56 32.60 -33.39 -17.10
C GLY A 56 31.20 -33.18 -16.50
N GLY A 57 30.51 -34.27 -16.14
CA GLY A 57 29.22 -34.22 -15.44
C GLY A 57 29.35 -33.61 -14.03
N LEU A 58 30.37 -34.02 -13.27
CA LEU A 58 30.62 -33.47 -11.93
C LEU A 58 31.03 -31.99 -11.99
N ALA A 59 31.89 -31.62 -12.95
CA ALA A 59 32.27 -30.23 -13.18
C ALA A 59 31.07 -29.37 -13.61
N GLY A 60 30.19 -29.90 -14.46
CA GLY A 60 28.93 -29.23 -14.84
C GLY A 60 27.98 -29.02 -13.65
N MET A 61 27.86 -30.01 -12.75
CA MET A 61 27.09 -29.85 -11.50
C MET A 61 27.73 -28.81 -10.57
N MET A 62 29.06 -28.73 -10.52
CA MET A 62 29.78 -27.79 -9.66
C MET A 62 29.70 -26.35 -10.19
N VAL A 63 29.73 -26.14 -11.50
CA VAL A 63 29.47 -24.83 -12.14
C VAL A 63 28.00 -24.41 -11.96
N GLY A 64 27.06 -25.35 -12.09
CA GLY A 64 25.65 -25.11 -11.78
C GLY A 64 25.42 -24.70 -10.32
N ALA A 65 26.11 -25.36 -9.38
CA ALA A 65 26.07 -25.01 -7.95
C ALA A 65 26.70 -23.63 -7.68
N GLY A 66 27.80 -23.30 -8.36
CA GLY A 66 28.45 -21.98 -8.25
C GLY A 66 27.54 -20.84 -8.72
N ALA A 67 26.93 -20.97 -9.91
CA ALA A 67 25.98 -19.99 -10.43
C ALA A 67 24.72 -19.87 -9.56
N PHE A 68 24.26 -20.99 -8.98
CA PHE A 68 23.16 -21.03 -8.03
C PHE A 68 23.49 -20.27 -6.74
N PHE A 69 24.71 -20.42 -6.19
CA PHE A 69 25.17 -19.67 -5.01
C PHE A 69 25.30 -18.16 -5.30
N THR A 70 25.89 -17.78 -6.43
CA THR A 70 26.03 -16.36 -6.81
C THR A 70 24.66 -15.69 -7.02
N LYS A 71 23.71 -16.41 -7.62
CA LYS A 71 22.34 -15.89 -7.83
C LYS A 71 21.50 -15.93 -6.54
N TRP A 72 21.71 -16.89 -5.64
CA TRP A 72 21.08 -16.91 -4.31
C TRP A 72 21.49 -15.66 -3.50
N MET A 73 22.78 -15.31 -3.53
CA MET A 73 23.30 -14.18 -2.76
C MET A 73 22.87 -12.81 -3.33
N VAL A 74 22.65 -12.70 -4.64
CA VAL A 74 22.28 -11.44 -5.32
C VAL A 74 20.76 -11.30 -5.53
N SER A 75 20.04 -12.37 -5.83
CA SER A 75 18.60 -12.33 -6.15
C SER A 75 17.68 -12.71 -4.99
N GLY A 76 18.20 -13.14 -3.84
CA GLY A 76 17.37 -13.38 -2.64
C GLY A 76 16.62 -12.12 -2.18
N GLN A 77 17.18 -10.94 -2.44
CA GLN A 77 16.59 -9.66 -2.09
C GLN A 77 15.53 -9.20 -3.11
N GLN A 78 15.75 -9.41 -4.41
CA GLN A 78 14.82 -9.01 -5.47
C GLN A 78 13.63 -9.97 -5.61
N VAL A 79 13.84 -11.28 -5.47
CA VAL A 79 12.75 -12.27 -5.56
C VAL A 79 11.86 -12.22 -4.32
N ALA A 80 12.40 -11.89 -3.13
CA ALA A 80 11.57 -11.63 -1.95
C ALA A 80 10.72 -10.38 -2.13
N GLN A 81 11.23 -9.35 -2.82
CA GLN A 81 10.53 -8.10 -3.08
C GLN A 81 9.48 -8.26 -4.18
N ASP A 82 9.76 -9.01 -5.24
CA ASP A 82 8.79 -9.33 -6.29
C ASP A 82 7.68 -10.26 -5.79
N VAL A 83 8.00 -11.22 -4.91
CA VAL A 83 6.97 -12.07 -4.28
C VAL A 83 6.18 -11.30 -3.23
N LEU A 84 6.79 -10.41 -2.45
CA LEU A 84 6.03 -9.53 -1.54
C LEU A 84 5.08 -8.62 -2.32
N THR A 85 5.56 -7.99 -3.39
CA THR A 85 4.78 -7.03 -4.18
C THR A 85 3.69 -7.72 -5.03
N GLU A 86 3.96 -8.92 -5.56
CA GLU A 86 2.95 -9.71 -6.26
C GLU A 86 1.89 -10.25 -5.28
N TRP A 87 2.28 -10.68 -4.07
CA TRP A 87 1.34 -11.08 -3.02
C TRP A 87 0.49 -9.91 -2.49
N GLU A 88 1.10 -8.75 -2.25
CA GLU A 88 0.41 -7.55 -1.77
C GLU A 88 -0.60 -7.05 -2.84
N LYS A 89 -0.24 -7.18 -4.13
CA LYS A 89 -1.13 -6.85 -5.24
C LYS A 89 -2.26 -7.86 -5.42
N GLU A 90 -2.01 -9.16 -5.31
CA GLU A 90 -3.04 -10.20 -5.38
C GLU A 90 -4.03 -10.08 -4.20
N GLN A 91 -3.52 -9.81 -3.00
CA GLN A 91 -4.34 -9.64 -1.80
C GLN A 91 -5.20 -8.38 -1.88
N SER A 92 -4.64 -7.27 -2.36
CA SER A 92 -5.38 -6.02 -2.62
C SER A 92 -6.51 -6.23 -3.63
N GLN A 93 -6.25 -6.95 -4.73
CA GLN A 93 -7.27 -7.25 -5.74
C GLN A 93 -8.35 -8.20 -5.24
N SER A 94 -8.03 -9.17 -4.38
CA SER A 94 -9.07 -10.01 -3.77
C SER A 94 -9.95 -9.20 -2.83
N HIS A 95 -9.37 -8.30 -2.06
CA HIS A 95 -10.10 -7.49 -1.09
C HIS A 95 -11.03 -6.49 -1.79
N ILE A 96 -10.56 -5.82 -2.85
CA ILE A 96 -11.40 -4.93 -3.66
C ILE A 96 -12.59 -5.70 -4.26
N ARG A 97 -12.35 -6.88 -4.82
CA ARG A 97 -13.44 -7.71 -5.39
C ARG A 97 -14.45 -8.15 -4.33
N ASP A 98 -13.99 -8.49 -3.13
CA ASP A 98 -14.86 -8.88 -2.01
C ASP A 98 -15.76 -7.71 -1.54
N LEU A 99 -15.24 -6.48 -1.57
CA LEU A 99 -16.02 -5.27 -1.29
C LEU A 99 -17.00 -4.93 -2.43
N ASP A 100 -16.57 -5.07 -3.68
CA ASP A 100 -17.43 -4.84 -4.85
C ASP A 100 -18.59 -5.86 -4.89
N GLN A 101 -18.32 -7.10 -4.52
CA GLN A 101 -19.37 -8.12 -4.38
C GLN A 101 -20.33 -7.77 -3.26
N LEU A 102 -19.83 -7.36 -2.08
CA LEU A 102 -20.68 -6.94 -0.98
C LEU A 102 -21.59 -5.76 -1.37
N GLU A 103 -21.05 -4.78 -2.09
CA GLU A 103 -21.84 -3.64 -2.58
C GLU A 103 -22.94 -4.08 -3.55
N ALA A 104 -22.64 -5.00 -4.46
CA ALA A 104 -23.64 -5.59 -5.36
C ALA A 104 -24.71 -6.36 -4.57
N ASP A 105 -24.31 -7.20 -3.62
CA ASP A 105 -25.24 -7.99 -2.80
C ASP A 105 -26.17 -7.08 -1.98
N LEU A 106 -25.67 -5.96 -1.45
CA LEU A 106 -26.48 -4.97 -0.73
C LEU A 106 -27.49 -4.28 -1.64
N THR A 107 -27.08 -3.94 -2.86
CA THR A 107 -27.94 -3.29 -3.87
C THR A 107 -29.07 -4.23 -4.31
N GLU A 108 -28.81 -5.53 -4.38
CA GLU A 108 -29.78 -6.54 -4.79
C GLU A 108 -30.66 -7.07 -3.65
N ALA A 109 -30.24 -6.89 -2.40
CA ALA A 109 -30.92 -7.43 -1.24
C ALA A 109 -32.27 -6.77 -0.98
N ASP A 110 -32.28 -5.51 -0.52
CA ASP A 110 -33.51 -4.84 -0.10
C ASP A 110 -33.60 -3.36 -0.50
N GLU A 111 -34.76 -2.76 -0.25
CA GLU A 111 -35.01 -1.35 -0.54
C GLU A 111 -34.41 -0.41 0.54
N ASP A 112 -33.51 -0.89 1.40
CA ASP A 112 -32.85 -0.07 2.44
C ASP A 112 -31.46 0.38 1.94
N PRO A 113 -31.30 1.64 1.48
CA PRO A 113 -30.04 2.11 0.90
C PRO A 113 -28.95 2.35 1.95
N ARG A 114 -29.28 2.38 3.24
CA ARG A 114 -28.37 2.84 4.30
C ARG A 114 -27.08 2.02 4.43
N PRO A 115 -27.09 0.68 4.37
CA PRO A 115 -25.86 -0.11 4.46
C PRO A 115 -24.96 0.07 3.22
N GLU A 116 -25.56 0.21 2.04
CA GLU A 116 -24.85 0.47 0.77
C GLU A 116 -24.18 1.85 0.79
N GLU A 117 -24.95 2.88 1.15
CA GLU A 117 -24.44 4.25 1.29
C GLU A 117 -23.30 4.33 2.31
N ALA A 118 -23.46 3.67 3.47
CA ALA A 118 -22.42 3.64 4.48
C ALA A 118 -21.14 2.95 3.98
N LEU A 119 -21.26 1.86 3.20
CA LEU A 119 -20.10 1.20 2.59
C LEU A 119 -19.37 2.13 1.61
N LYS A 120 -20.12 2.86 0.77
CA LYS A 120 -19.58 3.85 -0.18
C LYS A 120 -18.84 4.98 0.55
N ASP A 121 -19.46 5.52 1.60
CA ASP A 121 -18.86 6.57 2.43
C ASP A 121 -17.57 6.09 3.12
N LEU A 122 -17.58 4.87 3.66
CA LEU A 122 -16.38 4.25 4.25
C LEU A 122 -15.23 4.14 3.24
N ARG A 123 -15.52 3.65 2.02
CA ARG A 123 -14.53 3.54 0.93
C ARG A 123 -13.97 4.92 0.56
N ALA A 124 -14.84 5.93 0.45
CA ALA A 124 -14.44 7.30 0.13
C ALA A 124 -13.56 7.90 1.25
N LEU A 125 -13.92 7.70 2.52
CA LEU A 125 -13.15 8.17 3.66
C LEU A 125 -11.75 7.56 3.68
N VAL A 126 -11.63 6.24 3.56
CA VAL A 126 -10.33 5.54 3.52
C VAL A 126 -9.48 5.98 2.33
N ALA A 127 -10.08 6.12 1.14
CA ALA A 127 -9.37 6.63 -0.04
C ALA A 127 -8.84 8.06 0.18
N THR A 128 -9.60 8.91 0.87
CA THR A 128 -9.18 10.28 1.19
C THR A 128 -8.05 10.29 2.22
N PHE A 129 -8.11 9.43 3.24
CA PHE A 129 -7.00 9.20 4.18
C PHE A 129 -5.72 8.77 3.46
N GLY A 130 -5.82 7.80 2.53
CA GLY A 130 -4.69 7.35 1.73
C GLY A 130 -4.10 8.44 0.82
N THR A 131 -4.91 9.44 0.44
CA THR A 131 -4.42 10.61 -0.29
C THR A 131 -3.61 11.56 0.60
N LEU A 132 -4.05 11.77 1.84
CA LEU A 132 -3.29 12.55 2.84
C LEU A 132 -1.96 11.89 3.20
N GLU A 133 -1.94 10.55 3.31
CA GLU A 133 -0.72 9.78 3.62
C GLU A 133 0.38 9.97 2.56
N LYS A 134 -0.01 10.05 1.28
CA LYS A 134 0.90 10.20 0.13
C LYS A 134 1.51 11.60 0.00
N GLN A 135 1.16 12.54 0.87
CA GLN A 135 1.71 13.90 0.88
C GLN A 135 2.75 14.02 2.00
N PRO A 136 4.04 13.68 1.76
CA PRO A 136 5.09 13.68 2.78
C PRO A 136 5.44 15.08 3.30
N GLN A 137 4.97 16.14 2.63
CA GLN A 137 5.16 17.53 3.06
C GLN A 137 4.08 18.01 4.05
N ASN A 138 3.19 17.10 4.46
CA ASN A 138 2.20 17.38 5.48
C ASN A 138 2.88 17.27 6.85
N ALA A 139 2.92 18.34 7.65
CA ALA A 139 3.54 18.24 8.97
C ALA A 139 2.66 17.52 10.01
N ALA A 140 1.38 17.26 9.70
CA ALA A 140 0.55 16.28 10.40
C ALA A 140 0.87 14.82 10.01
N TRP A 141 1.84 14.55 9.14
CA TRP A 141 2.16 13.19 8.65
C TRP A 141 2.42 12.16 9.75
N PRO A 142 3.16 12.45 10.85
CA PRO A 142 3.32 11.50 11.95
C PRO A 142 1.98 11.10 12.60
N MET A 143 1.07 12.07 12.80
CA MET A 143 -0.26 11.84 13.34
C MET A 143 -1.14 11.04 12.37
N ILE A 144 -1.06 11.35 11.07
CA ILE A 144 -1.78 10.60 10.03
C ILE A 144 -1.34 9.13 10.02
N MET A 145 -0.05 8.86 10.16
CA MET A 145 0.49 7.50 10.20
C MET A 145 0.06 6.73 11.46
N GLU A 146 -0.06 7.42 12.61
CA GLU A 146 -0.58 6.84 13.85
C GLU A 146 -2.07 6.48 13.75
N VAL A 147 -2.87 7.38 13.18
CA VAL A 147 -4.32 7.22 13.01
C VAL A 147 -4.66 6.16 11.94
N ARG A 148 -3.79 5.95 10.94
CA ARG A 148 -3.98 5.00 9.83
C ARG A 148 -4.39 3.59 10.31
N MET A 149 -3.68 3.04 11.28
CA MET A 149 -3.96 1.69 11.79
C MET A 149 -5.35 1.60 12.45
N GLN A 150 -5.80 2.69 13.08
CA GLN A 150 -7.11 2.75 13.72
C GLN A 150 -8.22 2.91 12.67
N VAL A 151 -8.00 3.73 11.64
CA VAL A 151 -8.93 3.90 10.51
C VAL A 151 -9.13 2.58 9.77
N GLU A 152 -8.06 1.84 9.49
CA GLU A 152 -8.14 0.53 8.84
C GLU A 152 -8.92 -0.48 9.71
N ALA A 153 -8.65 -0.52 11.02
CA ALA A 153 -9.35 -1.41 11.94
C ALA A 153 -10.86 -1.08 12.05
N LEU A 154 -11.20 0.21 12.06
CA LEU A 154 -12.59 0.68 12.05
C LEU A 154 -13.28 0.35 10.72
N PHE A 155 -12.63 0.59 9.59
CA PHE A 155 -13.14 0.21 8.27
C PHE A 155 -13.50 -1.28 8.21
N GLU A 156 -12.55 -2.14 8.57
CA GLU A 156 -12.75 -3.59 8.63
C GLU A 156 -13.86 -4.00 9.59
N HIS A 157 -14.00 -3.30 10.71
CA HIS A 157 -15.09 -3.54 11.65
C HIS A 157 -16.45 -3.18 11.04
N CYS A 158 -16.56 -2.01 10.43
CA CYS A 158 -17.82 -1.52 9.88
C CYS A 158 -18.24 -2.35 8.65
N VAL A 159 -17.29 -2.83 7.82
CA VAL A 159 -17.56 -3.83 6.77
C VAL A 159 -18.13 -5.14 7.33
N ARG A 160 -17.61 -5.64 8.46
CA ARG A 160 -18.15 -6.84 9.11
C ARG A 160 -19.58 -6.64 9.61
N LEU A 161 -19.88 -5.49 10.21
CA LEU A 161 -21.24 -5.17 10.67
C LEU A 161 -22.22 -5.07 9.49
N ILE A 162 -21.79 -4.48 8.38
CA ILE A 162 -22.58 -4.42 7.14
C ILE A 162 -22.88 -5.82 6.61
N ARG A 163 -21.89 -6.72 6.54
CA ARG A 163 -22.11 -8.14 6.16
C ARG A 163 -23.09 -8.86 7.09
N GLN A 164 -22.96 -8.61 8.40
CA GLN A 164 -23.89 -9.18 9.38
C GLN A 164 -25.30 -8.63 9.19
N SER A 165 -25.47 -7.35 8.87
CA SER A 165 -26.76 -6.73 8.59
C SER A 165 -27.45 -7.37 7.38
N LEU A 166 -26.67 -7.67 6.32
CA LEU A 166 -27.15 -8.38 5.14
C LEU A 166 -27.57 -9.81 5.48
N ALA A 167 -26.76 -10.55 6.22
CA ALA A 167 -27.09 -11.92 6.65
C ALA A 167 -28.35 -11.98 7.53
N LEU A 168 -28.55 -10.98 8.41
CA LEU A 168 -29.77 -10.85 9.22
C LEU A 168 -30.98 -10.59 8.34
N TRP A 169 -30.86 -9.70 7.34
CA TRP A 169 -31.92 -9.46 6.38
C TRP A 169 -32.26 -10.72 5.58
N GLU A 170 -31.26 -11.44 5.05
CA GLU A 170 -31.47 -12.69 4.31
C GLU A 170 -32.18 -13.73 5.19
N THR A 171 -31.79 -13.81 6.47
CA THR A 171 -32.44 -14.71 7.43
C THR A 171 -33.89 -14.31 7.65
N ALA A 172 -34.17 -13.03 7.88
CA ALA A 172 -35.53 -12.52 8.06
C ALA A 172 -36.40 -12.69 6.80
N SER A 173 -35.83 -12.54 5.60
CA SER A 173 -36.52 -12.70 4.32
C SER A 173 -37.09 -14.11 4.12
N ARG A 174 -36.41 -15.13 4.66
CA ARG A 174 -36.78 -16.55 4.57
C ARG A 174 -37.86 -16.96 5.59
N LEU A 175 -38.13 -16.14 6.60
CA LEU A 175 -39.16 -16.42 7.60
C LEU A 175 -40.55 -16.05 7.08
N ASN A 176 -41.59 -16.68 7.61
CA ASN A 176 -42.98 -16.45 7.18
C ASN A 176 -43.81 -15.63 8.17
N THR A 177 -43.39 -15.53 9.43
CA THR A 177 -44.17 -14.87 10.49
C THR A 177 -43.50 -13.60 10.99
N ALA A 178 -44.26 -12.52 11.15
CA ALA A 178 -43.77 -11.24 11.65
C ALA A 178 -43.09 -11.39 13.03
N SER A 179 -43.70 -12.13 13.95
CA SER A 179 -43.15 -12.39 15.29
C SER A 179 -41.76 -13.04 15.31
N ALA A 180 -41.36 -13.73 14.24
CA ALA A 180 -40.02 -14.31 14.10
C ALA A 180 -39.06 -13.37 13.37
N LYS A 181 -39.56 -12.47 12.50
CA LYS A 181 -38.78 -11.47 11.77
C LYS A 181 -38.40 -10.27 12.64
N ASP A 182 -39.35 -9.77 13.42
CA ASP A 182 -39.21 -8.53 14.18
C ASP A 182 -37.93 -8.44 15.03
N PRO A 183 -37.56 -9.46 15.86
CA PRO A 183 -36.33 -9.38 16.64
C PRO A 183 -35.05 -9.40 15.77
N ILE A 184 -35.08 -10.05 14.60
CA ILE A 184 -33.94 -10.11 13.67
C ILE A 184 -33.78 -8.76 12.96
N MET A 185 -34.89 -8.15 12.54
CA MET A 185 -34.88 -6.82 11.93
C MET A 185 -34.49 -5.73 12.92
N ALA A 186 -34.90 -5.83 14.20
CA ALA A 186 -34.45 -4.93 15.25
C ALA A 186 -32.94 -5.05 15.50
N GLN A 187 -32.40 -6.27 15.45
CA GLN A 187 -30.95 -6.47 15.53
C GLN A 187 -30.24 -5.85 14.32
N ARG A 188 -30.77 -6.04 13.11
CA ARG A 188 -30.23 -5.41 11.89
C ARG A 188 -30.18 -3.89 12.03
N GLU A 189 -31.27 -3.28 12.51
CA GLU A 189 -31.36 -1.84 12.70
C GLU A 189 -30.25 -1.31 13.62
N GLY A 190 -30.01 -1.97 14.75
CA GLY A 190 -28.92 -1.60 15.66
C GLY A 190 -27.53 -1.71 15.02
N LEU A 191 -27.30 -2.68 14.12
CA LEU A 191 -26.03 -2.76 13.38
C LEU A 191 -25.88 -1.62 12.38
N ILE A 192 -26.97 -1.21 11.71
CA ILE A 192 -26.96 -0.09 10.77
C ILE A 192 -26.66 1.22 11.52
N GLU A 193 -27.29 1.46 12.67
CA GLU A 193 -27.04 2.64 13.50
C GLU A 193 -25.57 2.71 13.98
N GLU A 194 -24.99 1.59 14.38
CA GLU A 194 -23.59 1.51 14.79
C GLU A 194 -22.64 1.84 13.63
N VAL A 195 -22.93 1.31 12.43
CA VAL A 195 -22.15 1.61 11.21
C VAL A 195 -22.24 3.10 10.86
N GLN A 196 -23.43 3.70 10.91
CA GLN A 196 -23.59 5.13 10.64
C GLN A 196 -22.85 6.00 11.66
N THR A 197 -22.84 5.58 12.93
CA THR A 197 -22.07 6.25 13.99
C THR A 197 -20.56 6.17 13.71
N CYS A 198 -20.07 5.00 13.32
CA CYS A 198 -18.68 4.77 12.90
C CYS A 198 -18.28 5.70 11.73
N VAL A 199 -19.10 5.76 10.68
CA VAL A 199 -18.89 6.64 9.51
C VAL A 199 -18.81 8.11 9.94
N SER A 200 -19.72 8.56 10.80
CA SER A 200 -19.73 9.93 11.32
C SER A 200 -18.45 10.27 12.10
N GLN A 201 -17.98 9.36 12.96
CA GLN A 201 -16.74 9.55 13.73
C GLN A 201 -15.50 9.60 12.83
N LEU A 202 -15.43 8.72 11.82
CA LEU A 202 -14.35 8.72 10.82
C LEU A 202 -14.34 10.02 10.01
N SER A 203 -15.51 10.51 9.60
CA SER A 203 -15.66 11.79 8.91
C SER A 203 -15.19 12.97 9.77
N GLN A 204 -15.59 13.02 11.04
CA GLN A 204 -15.14 14.07 11.97
C GLN A 204 -13.62 14.03 12.20
N THR A 205 -13.05 12.84 12.32
CA THR A 205 -11.60 12.65 12.45
C THR A 205 -10.88 13.16 11.21
N MET A 206 -11.40 12.84 10.01
CA MET A 206 -10.87 13.31 8.75
C MET A 206 -10.91 14.84 8.62
N VAL A 207 -12.04 15.46 8.95
CA VAL A 207 -12.18 16.94 8.96
C VAL A 207 -11.19 17.58 9.92
N SER A 208 -11.00 16.98 11.10
CA SER A 208 -10.04 17.48 12.10
C SER A 208 -8.61 17.45 11.55
N LEU A 209 -8.20 16.36 10.88
CA LEU A 209 -6.88 16.25 10.26
C LEU A 209 -6.69 17.22 9.09
N GLN A 210 -7.72 17.41 8.25
CA GLN A 210 -7.68 18.40 7.18
C GLN A 210 -7.55 19.83 7.70
N ASN A 211 -8.25 20.17 8.78
CA ASN A 211 -8.16 21.50 9.40
C ASN A 211 -6.77 21.79 9.94
N ILE A 212 -6.14 20.81 10.61
CA ILE A 212 -4.74 20.93 11.09
C ILE A 212 -3.82 21.21 9.90
N HIS A 213 -3.96 20.43 8.82
CA HIS A 213 -3.16 20.63 7.60
C HIS A 213 -3.35 22.02 6.99
N GLN A 214 -4.59 22.53 6.90
CA GLN A 214 -4.88 23.84 6.34
C GLN A 214 -4.29 24.98 7.19
N VAL A 215 -4.47 24.95 8.52
CA VAL A 215 -3.93 25.96 9.43
C VAL A 215 -2.41 26.05 9.32
N GLU A 216 -1.76 24.90 9.24
CA GLU A 216 -0.31 24.83 9.11
C GLU A 216 0.18 25.33 7.74
N SER A 217 -0.48 24.94 6.65
CA SER A 217 -0.15 25.42 5.30
C SER A 217 -0.27 26.94 5.18
N ASN A 218 -1.27 27.54 5.84
CA ASN A 218 -1.45 28.99 5.89
C ASN A 218 -0.34 29.66 6.70
N THR A 219 0.10 29.03 7.79
CA THR A 219 1.19 29.53 8.64
C THR A 219 2.52 29.56 7.89
N GLU A 220 2.86 28.49 7.16
CA GLU A 220 4.08 28.44 6.34
C GLU A 220 4.03 29.44 5.17
N ARG A 221 2.86 29.62 4.53
CA ARG A 221 2.68 30.68 3.51
C ARG A 221 2.88 32.09 4.08
N LEU A 222 2.36 32.37 5.27
CA LEU A 222 2.57 33.65 5.96
C LEU A 222 4.05 33.89 6.26
N LYS A 223 4.76 32.87 6.74
CA LYS A 223 6.20 32.92 7.00
C LYS A 223 6.99 33.19 5.71
N GLN A 224 6.63 32.54 4.61
CA GLN A 224 7.24 32.79 3.30
C GLN A 224 6.99 34.21 2.81
N MET A 225 5.75 34.72 2.92
CA MET A 225 5.43 36.10 2.54
C MET A 225 6.23 37.12 3.37
N ARG A 226 6.37 36.89 4.68
CA ARG A 226 7.21 37.75 5.55
C ARG A 226 8.66 37.74 5.09
N ASN A 227 9.23 36.57 4.82
CA ASN A 227 10.62 36.46 4.38
C ASN A 227 10.85 37.18 3.04
N ASN A 228 9.92 37.07 2.09
CA ASN A 228 10.02 37.78 0.81
C ASN A 228 9.93 39.31 0.97
N LEU A 229 9.11 39.78 1.93
CA LEU A 229 9.02 41.21 2.25
C LEU A 229 10.31 41.72 2.89
N ASP A 230 10.89 40.96 3.83
CA ASP A 230 12.17 41.30 4.45
C ASP A 230 13.30 41.39 3.42
N GLU A 231 13.34 40.46 2.46
CA GLU A 231 14.28 40.48 1.33
C GLU A 231 14.07 41.74 0.46
N SER A 232 12.82 42.06 0.14
CA SER A 232 12.48 43.26 -0.64
C SER A 232 12.92 44.55 0.07
N LEU A 233 12.78 44.62 1.40
CA LEU A 233 13.24 45.74 2.22
C LEU A 233 14.77 45.82 2.29
N GLU A 234 15.46 44.68 2.35
CA GLU A 234 16.92 44.64 2.32
C GLU A 234 17.47 45.14 0.97
N VAL A 235 16.85 44.72 -0.14
CA VAL A 235 17.17 45.25 -1.48
C VAL A 235 16.93 46.76 -1.54
N ALA A 236 15.81 47.26 -1.02
CA ALA A 236 15.53 48.69 -0.97
C ALA A 236 16.58 49.47 -0.16
N ARG A 237 16.98 48.98 1.02
CA ARG A 237 18.09 49.57 1.81
C ARG A 237 19.43 49.55 1.08
N LYS A 238 19.70 48.47 0.33
CA LYS A 238 20.92 48.34 -0.48
C LYS A 238 20.94 49.33 -1.65
N VAL A 239 19.79 49.58 -2.28
CA VAL A 239 19.64 50.61 -3.32
C VAL A 239 19.81 52.02 -2.72
N GLU A 240 19.18 52.31 -1.58
CA GLU A 240 19.34 53.61 -0.90
C GLU A 240 20.79 53.88 -0.50
N SER A 241 21.46 52.89 0.09
CA SER A 241 22.88 53.03 0.48
C SER A 241 23.79 53.24 -0.73
N ARG A 242 23.55 52.57 -1.86
CA ARG A 242 24.25 52.84 -3.12
C ARG A 242 23.96 54.23 -3.68
N MET A 243 22.72 54.70 -3.59
CA MET A 243 22.34 56.04 -4.05
C MET A 243 22.98 57.15 -3.19
N ARG A 244 23.11 56.93 -1.87
CA ARG A 244 23.87 57.83 -0.98
C ARG A 244 25.38 57.77 -1.19
N GLN A 245 25.91 56.61 -1.57
CA GLN A 245 27.33 56.44 -1.89
C GLN A 245 27.69 56.94 -3.29
N TRP A 246 26.72 57.25 -4.15
CA TRP A 246 26.95 57.87 -5.44
C TRP A 246 27.35 59.34 -5.22
N PRO A 247 28.63 59.72 -5.39
CA PRO A 247 29.03 61.11 -5.21
C PRO A 247 28.37 61.97 -6.29
N ALA A 248 27.93 63.17 -5.92
CA ALA A 248 27.42 64.19 -6.83
C ALA A 248 28.54 64.74 -7.74
N THR A 249 29.14 63.90 -8.58
CA THR A 249 30.09 64.30 -9.63
C THR A 249 29.36 64.34 -10.96
N ALA A 250 28.39 65.24 -11.09
CA ALA A 250 27.72 65.50 -12.37
C ALA A 250 27.15 66.92 -12.42
N HIS A 251 27.90 67.95 -12.02
CA HIS A 251 27.68 69.34 -12.46
C HIS A 251 28.84 70.25 -12.02
N HIS A 252 29.95 70.25 -12.76
CA HIS A 252 30.67 71.49 -13.13
C HIS A 252 31.80 71.16 -14.11
N ASP A 253 31.56 71.33 -15.42
CA ASP A 253 32.55 71.93 -16.32
C ASP A 253 31.91 72.20 -17.69
N SER A 254 31.36 73.40 -17.83
CA SER A 254 31.01 73.96 -19.13
C SER A 254 31.11 75.49 -19.05
N LYS A 255 32.33 76.02 -18.95
CA LYS A 255 32.67 77.36 -19.43
C LYS A 255 34.10 77.34 -19.98
N THR A 256 34.18 77.02 -21.26
CA THR A 256 35.21 77.55 -22.15
C THR A 256 34.80 78.98 -22.51
N GLU A 257 35.56 79.97 -22.05
CA GLU A 257 35.84 81.25 -22.73
C GLU A 257 37.03 81.93 -22.05
#